data_AF-Q5JIP9-F1
#
_entry.id   AF-Q5JIP9-F1
#
_cell.length_a   1.000
_cell.length_b   1.000
_cell.length_c   1.000
_cell.angle_alpha   90.00
_cell.angle_beta   90.00
_cell.angle_gamma   90.00
#
_symmetry.space_group_name_H-M   'P 1'
#
loop_
_entity.id
_entity.type
_entity.pdbx_description
1 polymer ?
#
loop_
_entity_poly.entity_id
_entity_poly.type
_entity_poly.pdbx_seq_one_letter_code
_entity_poly.pdbx_strand_id
1 'polypeptide(L)'
;MDELEFCLKSISYPLGMLLEGKERKAGDVVRVSSKAITLPKVPFAALCYLTGLALFDSLELVDKKRLAEDYDGLEAFKKKLLASKLGESLKPYLTNPGLFISPFERLSFDWLEFQKRKEKVEPHLKRLRELIRESRSRKEYLERTSFVRELTVDEGLLLGYLAESEKERELINSALGKHNHDYREMAKMYFKALRG
;
A
#
# COMPACT_ATOMS: atom_id res chain seq x y z
N MET A 1 -10.94 1.90 -5.92
CA MET A 1 -9.85 2.12 -4.97
C MET A 1 -10.00 3.50 -4.37
N ASP A 2 -10.18 3.56 -3.05
CA ASP A 2 -10.15 4.80 -2.27
C ASP A 2 -8.71 5.11 -1.79
N GLU A 3 -8.50 6.26 -1.16
CA GLU A 3 -7.18 6.66 -0.66
C GLU A 3 -6.64 5.69 0.38
N LEU A 4 -7.50 5.07 1.20
CA LEU A 4 -7.10 4.13 2.24
C LEU A 4 -6.59 2.82 1.63
N GLU A 5 -7.30 2.29 0.64
CA GLU A 5 -6.88 1.12 -0.13
C GLU A 5 -5.57 1.41 -0.88
N PHE A 6 -5.44 2.58 -1.51
CA PHE A 6 -4.19 3.00 -2.14
C PHE A 6 -3.03 3.10 -1.13
N CYS A 7 -3.29 3.70 0.03
CA CYS A 7 -2.32 3.83 1.12
C CYS A 7 -1.82 2.46 1.59
N LEU A 8 -2.73 1.54 1.88
CA LEU A 8 -2.34 0.20 2.30
C LEU A 8 -1.61 -0.56 1.21
N LYS A 9 -2.08 -0.54 -0.03
CA LYS A 9 -1.39 -1.22 -1.14
C LYS A 9 0.00 -0.65 -1.43
N SER A 10 0.22 0.63 -1.11
CA SER A 10 1.53 1.27 -1.21
C SER A 10 2.50 0.83 -0.10
N ILE A 11 1.98 0.42 1.06
CA ILE A 11 2.79 -0.08 2.19
C ILE A 11 2.98 -1.59 2.06
N SER A 12 1.88 -2.32 1.84
CA SER A 12 1.77 -3.76 1.66
C SER A 12 0.62 -4.06 0.70
N TYR A 13 0.96 -4.48 -0.51
CA TYR A 13 -0.05 -4.82 -1.51
C TYR A 13 -1.00 -5.94 -1.05
N PRO A 14 -0.52 -7.05 -0.45
CA PRO A 14 -1.39 -8.10 0.10
C PRO A 14 -2.36 -7.59 1.17
N LEU A 15 -1.90 -6.79 2.14
CA LEU A 15 -2.80 -6.25 3.16
C LEU A 15 -3.84 -5.29 2.54
N GLY A 16 -3.44 -4.51 1.54
CA GLY A 16 -4.36 -3.65 0.80
C GLY A 16 -5.40 -4.41 -0.02
N MET A 17 -5.07 -5.60 -0.55
CA MET A 17 -6.07 -6.46 -1.22
C MET A 17 -7.17 -6.90 -0.25
N LEU A 18 -6.84 -7.11 1.03
CA LEU A 18 -7.85 -7.42 2.05
C LEU A 18 -8.84 -6.27 2.28
N LEU A 19 -8.65 -5.07 1.74
CA LEU A 19 -9.66 -4.02 1.82
C LEU A 19 -10.66 -4.03 0.66
N GLU A 20 -10.37 -4.77 -0.41
CA GLU A 20 -11.18 -4.79 -1.62
C GLU A 20 -12.59 -5.31 -1.35
N GLY A 21 -13.59 -4.64 -1.90
CA GLY A 21 -14.99 -5.04 -1.77
C GLY A 21 -15.59 -4.90 -0.36
N LYS A 22 -14.81 -4.49 0.66
CA LYS A 22 -15.32 -4.30 2.02
C LYS A 22 -16.05 -2.97 2.17
N GLU A 23 -17.24 -3.03 2.77
CA GLU A 23 -18.00 -1.83 3.16
C GLU A 23 -17.23 -1.03 4.22
N ARG A 24 -17.24 0.32 4.10
CA ARG A 24 -16.66 1.22 5.10
C ARG A 24 -17.74 1.66 6.09
N LYS A 25 -17.52 1.41 7.38
CA LYS A 25 -18.43 1.84 8.46
C LYS A 25 -17.73 2.82 9.39
N ALA A 26 -18.46 3.79 9.91
CA ALA A 26 -17.96 4.67 10.96
C ALA A 26 -18.05 3.98 12.33
N GLY A 27 -17.07 4.23 13.20
CA GLY A 27 -17.10 3.79 14.60
C GLY A 27 -15.97 4.43 15.41
N ASP A 28 -15.65 3.85 16.56
CA ASP A 28 -14.64 4.42 17.49
C ASP A 28 -13.27 3.72 17.40
N VAL A 29 -13.23 2.53 16.81
CA VAL A 29 -12.00 1.72 16.64
C VAL A 29 -11.98 1.07 15.27
N VAL A 30 -10.78 0.70 14.81
CA VAL A 30 -10.61 -0.14 13.64
C VAL A 30 -11.07 -1.55 13.97
N ARG A 31 -12.12 -2.01 13.28
CA ARG A 31 -12.63 -3.38 13.40
C ARG A 31 -12.75 -4.00 12.02
N VAL A 32 -12.12 -5.15 11.82
CA VAL A 32 -12.13 -5.84 10.54
C VAL A 32 -13.00 -7.09 10.60
N SER A 33 -13.85 -7.24 9.60
CA SER A 33 -14.65 -8.44 9.32
C SER A 33 -14.46 -8.89 7.87
N SER A 34 -14.97 -10.06 7.52
CA SER A 34 -15.01 -10.57 6.16
C SER A 34 -15.73 -9.65 5.16
N LYS A 35 -16.74 -8.87 5.57
CA LYS A 35 -17.55 -8.04 4.67
C LYS A 35 -17.36 -6.53 4.82
N ALA A 36 -16.91 -6.07 5.98
CA ALA A 36 -16.84 -4.65 6.30
C ALA A 36 -15.62 -4.32 7.15
N ILE A 37 -15.23 -3.05 7.11
CA ILE A 37 -14.26 -2.45 8.02
C ILE A 37 -14.88 -1.25 8.71
N THR A 38 -14.81 -1.24 10.04
CA THR A 38 -15.18 -0.08 10.85
C THR A 38 -13.95 0.78 11.05
N LEU A 39 -14.08 2.10 10.87
CA LEU A 39 -12.98 3.04 10.86
C LEU A 39 -13.27 4.20 11.83
N PRO A 40 -12.31 4.57 12.70
CA PRO A 40 -12.42 5.72 13.56
C PRO A 40 -12.13 7.03 12.83
N LYS A 41 -12.65 8.13 13.38
CA LYS A 41 -12.28 9.49 12.93
C LYS A 41 -10.94 9.89 13.56
N VAL A 42 -9.86 9.59 12.86
CA VAL A 42 -8.48 9.95 13.23
C VAL A 42 -7.75 10.53 12.03
N PRO A 43 -6.60 11.19 12.21
CA PRO A 43 -5.79 11.67 11.08
C PRO A 43 -5.53 10.53 10.09
N PHE A 44 -5.65 10.81 8.79
CA PHE A 44 -5.60 9.78 7.75
C PHE A 44 -4.29 8.94 7.78
N ALA A 45 -3.16 9.57 8.08
CA ALA A 45 -1.89 8.85 8.25
C ALA A 45 -1.93 7.82 9.40
N ALA A 46 -2.55 8.17 10.53
CA ALA A 46 -2.79 7.23 11.62
C ALA A 46 -3.79 6.15 11.19
N LEU A 47 -4.84 6.52 10.47
CA LEU A 47 -5.83 5.57 9.95
C LEU A 47 -5.19 4.51 9.05
N CYS A 48 -4.28 4.89 8.15
CA CYS A 48 -3.52 3.93 7.35
C CYS A 48 -2.77 2.91 8.21
N TYR A 49 -1.96 3.38 9.17
CA TYR A 49 -1.18 2.48 10.03
C TYR A 49 -2.08 1.56 10.87
N LEU A 50 -3.08 2.13 11.54
CA LEU A 50 -4.01 1.37 12.38
C LEU A 50 -4.78 0.33 11.57
N THR A 51 -5.18 0.68 10.34
CA THR A 51 -5.88 -0.25 9.44
C THR A 51 -4.98 -1.39 8.99
N GLY A 52 -3.75 -1.08 8.58
CA GLY A 52 -2.78 -2.12 8.19
C GLY A 52 -2.47 -3.07 9.33
N LEU A 53 -2.26 -2.54 10.53
CA LEU A 53 -2.03 -3.34 11.73
C LEU A 53 -3.23 -4.22 12.08
N ALA A 54 -4.45 -3.66 12.05
CA ALA A 54 -5.67 -4.43 12.32
C ALA A 54 -5.91 -5.55 11.31
N LEU A 55 -5.61 -5.31 10.03
CA LEU A 55 -5.69 -6.34 8.98
C LEU A 55 -4.68 -7.44 9.22
N PHE A 56 -3.43 -7.09 9.48
CA PHE A 56 -2.39 -8.06 9.80
C PHE A 56 -2.76 -8.89 11.04
N ASP A 57 -3.22 -8.25 12.10
CA ASP A 57 -3.65 -8.93 13.34
C ASP A 57 -4.84 -9.86 13.13
N SER A 58 -5.69 -9.55 12.16
CA SER A 58 -6.85 -10.37 11.80
C SER A 58 -6.47 -11.58 10.93
N LEU A 59 -5.27 -11.66 10.37
CA LEU A 59 -4.85 -12.79 9.54
C LEU A 59 -4.73 -14.10 10.35
N GLU A 60 -4.98 -15.21 9.67
CA GLU A 60 -4.61 -16.53 10.17
C GLU A 60 -3.09 -16.67 10.38
N LEU A 61 -2.67 -17.55 11.29
CA LEU A 61 -1.27 -17.68 11.69
C LEU A 61 -0.33 -18.01 10.50
N VAL A 62 -0.81 -18.79 9.53
CA VAL A 62 -0.03 -19.14 8.34
C VAL A 62 0.21 -17.92 7.47
N ASP A 63 -0.82 -17.08 7.27
CA ASP A 63 -0.73 -15.87 6.47
C ASP A 63 0.13 -14.80 7.16
N LYS A 64 0.01 -14.65 8.49
CA LYS A 64 0.91 -13.79 9.27
C LYS A 64 2.38 -14.13 9.08
N LYS A 65 2.71 -15.43 9.06
CA LYS A 65 4.10 -15.88 8.84
C LYS A 65 4.59 -15.54 7.44
N ARG A 66 3.73 -15.65 6.42
CA ARG A 66 4.08 -15.34 5.03
C ARG A 66 4.23 -13.84 4.79
N LEU A 67 3.45 -13.02 5.50
CA LEU A 67 3.44 -11.56 5.39
C LEU A 67 4.26 -10.88 6.51
N ALA A 68 5.23 -11.58 7.10
CA ALA A 68 6.05 -11.02 8.17
C ALA A 68 6.85 -9.78 7.71
N GLU A 69 7.37 -9.80 6.47
CA GLU A 69 8.06 -8.64 5.88
C GLU A 69 7.12 -7.45 5.63
N ASP A 70 5.85 -7.72 5.31
CA ASP A 70 4.83 -6.67 5.18
C ASP A 70 4.53 -5.98 6.51
N TYR A 71 4.60 -6.72 7.63
CA TYR A 71 4.53 -6.14 8.96
C TYR A 71 5.72 -5.22 9.26
N ASP A 72 6.93 -5.60 8.86
CA ASP A 72 8.10 -4.72 8.96
C ASP A 72 7.92 -3.45 8.12
N GLY A 73 7.24 -3.56 6.97
CA GLY A 73 6.82 -2.42 6.15
C GLY A 73 5.89 -1.45 6.90
N LEU A 74 4.91 -1.96 7.66
CA LEU A 74 4.05 -1.16 8.53
C LEU A 74 4.85 -0.44 9.63
N GLU A 75 5.80 -1.13 10.27
CA GLU A 75 6.65 -0.52 11.30
C GLU A 75 7.60 0.54 10.72
N ALA A 76 8.13 0.32 9.51
CA ALA A 76 8.90 1.33 8.79
C ALA A 76 8.04 2.56 8.45
N PHE A 77 6.78 2.35 8.05
CA PHE A 77 5.82 3.43 7.81
C PHE A 77 5.54 4.23 9.08
N LYS A 78 5.27 3.56 10.22
CA LYS A 78 5.12 4.22 11.52
C LYS A 78 6.34 5.06 11.90
N LYS A 79 7.55 4.53 11.75
CA LYS A 79 8.79 5.28 12.02
C LYS A 79 8.89 6.54 11.17
N LYS A 80 8.57 6.45 9.86
CA LYS A 80 8.53 7.60 8.95
C LYS A 80 7.50 8.64 9.38
N LEU A 81 6.31 8.22 9.79
CA LEU A 81 5.26 9.13 10.28
C LEU A 81 5.66 9.85 11.56
N LEU A 82 6.23 9.14 12.53
CA LEU A 82 6.70 9.71 13.80
C LEU A 82 7.86 10.69 13.60
N ALA A 83 8.73 10.46 12.62
CA ALA A 83 9.81 11.37 12.26
C ALA A 83 9.37 12.56 11.39
N SER A 84 8.11 12.59 10.94
CA SER A 84 7.58 13.65 10.10
C SER A 84 7.12 14.87 10.92
N LYS A 85 6.78 15.97 10.23
CA LYS A 85 6.18 17.16 10.87
C LYS A 85 4.86 16.87 11.59
N LEU A 86 4.16 15.80 11.22
CA LEU A 86 2.91 15.36 11.85
C LEU A 86 3.14 14.48 13.08
N GLY A 87 4.39 14.09 13.36
CA GLY A 87 4.75 13.07 14.35
C GLY A 87 4.11 13.27 15.71
N GLU A 88 4.16 14.48 16.27
CA GLU A 88 3.55 14.79 17.57
C GLU A 88 2.02 14.61 17.57
N SER A 89 1.33 15.03 16.51
CA SER A 89 -0.13 14.83 16.39
C SER A 89 -0.53 13.36 16.18
N LEU A 90 0.37 12.56 15.59
CA LEU A 90 0.12 11.14 15.31
C LEU A 90 0.52 10.23 16.48
N LYS A 91 1.39 10.71 17.36
CA LYS A 91 1.99 9.94 18.47
C LYS A 91 0.95 9.16 19.31
N PRO A 92 -0.20 9.74 19.73
CA PRO A 92 -1.18 9.01 20.54
C PRO A 92 -1.69 7.72 19.88
N TYR A 93 -1.83 7.75 18.55
CA TYR A 93 -2.34 6.62 17.76
C TYR A 93 -1.26 5.58 17.45
N LEU A 94 -0.02 6.04 17.24
CA LEU A 94 1.07 5.18 16.77
C LEU A 94 1.85 4.50 17.91
N THR A 95 1.86 5.07 19.12
CA THR A 95 2.52 4.45 20.28
C THR A 95 1.64 3.44 21.01
N ASN A 96 0.32 3.65 21.01
CA ASN A 96 -0.65 2.78 21.68
C ASN A 96 -1.76 2.32 20.71
N PRO A 97 -1.42 1.66 19.59
CA PRO A 97 -2.40 1.33 18.56
C PRO A 97 -3.50 0.37 19.04
N GLY A 98 -3.22 -0.45 20.07
CA GLY A 98 -4.20 -1.36 20.66
C GLY A 98 -5.42 -0.67 21.28
N LEU A 99 -5.36 0.63 21.58
CA LEU A 99 -6.53 1.41 22.03
C LEU A 99 -7.50 1.72 20.89
N PHE A 100 -7.04 1.61 19.64
CA PHE A 100 -7.77 2.00 18.44
C PHE A 100 -8.04 0.82 17.50
N ILE A 101 -7.69 -0.41 17.91
CA ILE A 101 -7.85 -1.62 17.09
C ILE A 101 -8.57 -2.68 17.92
N SER A 102 -9.56 -3.31 17.30
CA SER A 102 -10.31 -4.43 17.87
C SER A 102 -10.46 -5.50 16.77
N PRO A 103 -9.54 -6.48 16.69
CA PRO A 103 -9.69 -7.59 15.76
C PRO A 103 -10.96 -8.36 16.09
N PHE A 104 -11.81 -8.62 15.10
CA PHE A 104 -13.12 -9.23 15.32
C PHE A 104 -13.24 -10.60 14.66
N GLU A 105 -12.86 -10.70 13.39
CA GLU A 105 -12.85 -11.98 12.66
C GLU A 105 -11.43 -12.35 12.22
N ARG A 106 -11.21 -13.66 12.05
CA ARG A 106 -10.02 -14.15 11.37
C ARG A 106 -10.22 -14.06 9.85
N LEU A 107 -9.19 -13.62 9.15
CA LEU A 107 -9.16 -13.46 7.71
C LEU A 107 -8.14 -14.43 7.11
N SER A 108 -8.52 -15.05 5.99
CA SER A 108 -7.59 -15.73 5.10
C SER A 108 -7.24 -14.82 3.92
N PHE A 109 -6.01 -14.96 3.43
CA PHE A 109 -5.56 -14.27 2.23
C PHE A 109 -5.69 -15.15 0.98
N ASP A 110 -6.25 -14.60 -0.10
CA ASP A 110 -6.36 -15.31 -1.38
C ASP A 110 -5.02 -15.27 -2.14
N TRP A 111 -4.17 -16.25 -1.81
CA TRP A 111 -2.87 -16.42 -2.45
C TRP A 111 -2.99 -16.75 -3.94
N LEU A 112 -4.06 -17.42 -4.38
CA LEU A 112 -4.23 -17.80 -5.77
C LEU A 112 -4.49 -16.55 -6.62
N GLU A 113 -5.36 -15.66 -6.15
CA GLU A 113 -5.62 -14.38 -6.80
C GLU A 113 -4.36 -13.50 -6.83
N PHE A 114 -3.60 -13.43 -5.73
CA PHE A 114 -2.34 -12.70 -5.71
C PHE A 114 -1.34 -13.22 -6.75
N GLN A 115 -1.19 -14.55 -6.89
CA GLN A 115 -0.31 -15.12 -7.92
C GLN A 115 -0.79 -14.78 -9.34
N LYS A 116 -2.09 -14.86 -9.63
CA LYS A 116 -2.63 -14.47 -10.94
C LYS A 116 -2.34 -13.01 -11.28
N ARG A 117 -2.49 -12.10 -10.31
CA ARG A 117 -2.17 -10.68 -10.50
C ARG A 117 -0.68 -10.47 -10.72
N LYS A 118 0.17 -11.19 -9.98
CA LYS A 118 1.63 -11.17 -10.18
C LYS A 118 2.00 -11.63 -11.59
N GLU A 119 1.48 -12.77 -12.04
CA GLU A 119 1.72 -13.31 -13.38
C GLU A 119 1.31 -12.31 -14.47
N LYS A 120 0.20 -11.60 -14.27
CA LYS A 120 -0.29 -10.57 -15.19
C LYS A 120 0.70 -9.39 -15.34
N VAL A 121 1.29 -8.92 -14.24
CA VAL A 121 2.20 -7.75 -14.28
C VAL A 121 3.66 -8.12 -14.54
N GLU A 122 4.03 -9.39 -14.40
CA GLU A 122 5.40 -9.90 -14.56
C GLU A 122 6.07 -9.45 -15.88
N PRO A 123 5.40 -9.47 -17.06
CA PRO A 123 6.01 -8.99 -18.30
C PRO A 123 6.38 -7.51 -18.25
N HIS A 124 5.55 -6.69 -17.59
CA HIS A 124 5.80 -5.26 -17.43
C HIS A 124 6.95 -5.01 -16.45
N LEU A 125 7.01 -5.77 -15.36
CA LEU A 125 8.11 -5.69 -14.39
C LEU A 125 9.46 -6.05 -15.04
N LYS A 126 9.51 -7.14 -15.80
CA LYS A 126 10.71 -7.54 -16.56
C LYS A 126 11.18 -6.44 -17.50
N ARG A 127 10.26 -5.87 -18.29
CA ARG A 127 10.56 -4.76 -19.20
C ARG A 127 11.07 -3.52 -18.44
N LEU A 128 10.49 -3.19 -17.30
CA LEU A 128 10.97 -2.07 -16.47
C LEU A 128 12.40 -2.31 -15.99
N ARG A 129 12.71 -3.51 -15.52
CA ARG A 129 14.06 -3.90 -15.06
C ARG A 129 15.10 -3.88 -16.18
N GLU A 130 14.75 -4.37 -17.36
CA GLU A 130 15.60 -4.28 -18.55
C GLU A 130 15.92 -2.81 -18.87
N LEU A 131 14.90 -1.95 -18.91
CA LEU A 131 15.11 -0.53 -19.16
C LEU A 131 15.94 0.17 -18.08
N ILE A 132 15.84 -0.24 -16.81
CA ILE A 132 16.70 0.28 -15.73
C ILE A 132 18.16 -0.04 -16.01
N ARG A 133 18.47 -1.24 -16.51
CA ARG A 133 19.86 -1.67 -16.81
C ARG A 133 20.42 -1.03 -18.08
N GLU A 134 19.58 -0.83 -19.08
CA GLU A 134 19.99 -0.30 -20.39
C GLU A 134 20.08 1.23 -20.42
N SER A 135 19.29 1.92 -19.59
CA SER A 135 19.25 3.38 -19.60
C SER A 135 20.48 3.97 -18.92
N ARG A 136 21.12 4.94 -19.56
CA ARG A 136 22.28 5.66 -19.01
C ARG A 136 21.90 6.75 -18.02
N SER A 137 20.61 7.11 -17.98
CA SER A 137 20.10 8.14 -17.09
C SER A 137 18.64 7.90 -16.70
N ARG A 138 18.21 8.52 -15.60
CA ARG A 138 16.79 8.55 -15.20
C ARG A 138 15.90 9.16 -16.28
N LYS A 139 16.36 10.20 -16.98
CA LYS A 139 15.59 10.85 -18.05
C LYS A 139 15.29 9.87 -19.19
N GLU A 140 16.32 9.17 -19.67
CA GLU A 140 16.20 8.16 -20.71
C GLU A 140 15.25 7.03 -20.29
N TYR A 141 15.42 6.50 -19.08
CA TYR A 141 14.51 5.50 -18.51
C TYR A 141 13.06 6.01 -18.53
N LEU A 142 12.83 7.24 -18.07
CA LEU A 142 11.52 7.88 -18.06
C LEU A 142 10.99 8.23 -19.46
N GLU A 143 11.76 8.17 -20.53
CA GLU A 143 11.24 8.36 -21.91
C GLU A 143 10.83 7.02 -22.51
N ARG A 144 11.57 5.95 -22.18
CA ARG A 144 11.35 4.58 -22.69
C ARG A 144 10.24 3.81 -21.95
N THR A 145 9.71 4.35 -20.87
CA THR A 145 8.69 3.72 -20.00
C THR A 145 7.26 4.16 -20.28
N SER A 146 6.97 4.79 -21.43
CA SER A 146 5.63 5.26 -21.78
C SER A 146 4.55 4.17 -21.82
N PHE A 147 4.93 2.89 -21.97
CA PHE A 147 3.99 1.76 -21.95
C PHE A 147 3.26 1.59 -20.60
N VAL A 148 3.80 2.11 -19.49
CA VAL A 148 3.12 2.02 -18.18
C VAL A 148 1.83 2.83 -18.10
N ARG A 149 1.55 3.67 -19.11
CA ARG A 149 0.28 4.41 -19.25
C ARG A 149 -0.93 3.49 -19.40
N GLU A 150 -0.73 2.25 -19.86
CA GLU A 150 -1.80 1.28 -20.14
C GLU A 150 -2.16 0.45 -18.90
N LEU A 151 -1.38 0.57 -17.82
CA LEU A 151 -1.61 -0.14 -16.57
C LEU A 151 -2.72 0.52 -15.76
N THR A 152 -3.46 -0.29 -15.02
CA THR A 152 -4.36 0.21 -13.96
C THR A 152 -3.55 0.72 -12.77
N VAL A 153 -4.18 1.55 -11.92
CA VAL A 153 -3.59 2.00 -10.65
C VAL A 153 -3.15 0.82 -9.78
N ASP A 154 -3.98 -0.23 -9.74
CA ASP A 154 -3.74 -1.43 -8.96
C ASP A 154 -2.50 -2.20 -9.44
N GLU A 155 -2.37 -2.41 -10.75
CA GLU A 155 -1.18 -3.03 -11.34
C GLU A 155 0.08 -2.19 -11.10
N GLY A 156 -0.03 -0.86 -11.16
CA GLY A 156 1.07 0.04 -10.84
C GLY A 156 1.55 -0.10 -9.39
N LEU A 157 0.63 -0.22 -8.43
CA LEU A 157 0.97 -0.48 -7.03
C LEU A 157 1.61 -1.86 -6.85
N LEU A 158 1.11 -2.88 -7.53
CA LEU A 158 1.70 -4.22 -7.49
C LEU A 158 3.14 -4.21 -8.03
N LEU A 159 3.41 -3.51 -9.13
CA LEU A 159 4.78 -3.35 -9.64
C LEU A 159 5.69 -2.68 -8.61
N GLY A 160 5.20 -1.64 -7.91
CA GLY A 160 5.94 -1.00 -6.84
C GLY A 160 6.21 -1.92 -5.65
N TYR A 161 5.27 -2.80 -5.32
CA TYR A 161 5.43 -3.82 -4.27
C TYR A 161 6.44 -4.91 -4.64
N LEU A 162 6.46 -5.35 -5.91
CA LEU A 162 7.37 -6.40 -6.41
C LEU A 162 8.79 -5.91 -6.70
N ALA A 163 9.08 -4.63 -6.51
CA ALA A 163 10.42 -4.09 -6.68
C ALA A 163 11.40 -4.69 -5.65
N GLU A 164 12.60 -5.06 -6.08
CA GLU A 164 13.63 -5.70 -5.24
C GLU A 164 14.41 -4.69 -4.37
N SER A 165 14.24 -3.40 -4.64
CA SER A 165 14.91 -2.33 -3.87
C SER A 165 14.11 -1.04 -3.84
N GLU A 166 14.38 -0.21 -2.84
CA GLU A 166 13.84 1.16 -2.73
C GLU A 166 14.12 1.99 -3.99
N LYS A 167 15.32 1.85 -4.57
CA LYS A 167 15.72 2.56 -5.79
C LYS A 167 14.91 2.10 -7.01
N GLU A 168 14.69 0.79 -7.16
CA GLU A 168 13.84 0.26 -8.22
C GLU A 168 12.41 0.75 -8.05
N ARG A 169 11.86 0.65 -6.83
CA ARG A 169 10.51 1.14 -6.50
C ARG A 169 10.33 2.61 -6.83
N GLU A 170 11.32 3.45 -6.50
CA GLU A 170 11.30 4.88 -6.82
C GLU A 170 11.25 5.11 -8.34
N LEU A 171 12.03 4.37 -9.13
CA LEU A 171 12.04 4.47 -10.59
C LEU A 171 10.69 4.05 -11.18
N ILE A 172 10.14 2.92 -10.74
CA ILE A 172 8.82 2.43 -11.18
C ILE A 172 7.74 3.47 -10.87
N ASN A 173 7.69 3.97 -9.63
CA ASN A 173 6.72 4.99 -9.22
C ASN A 173 6.90 6.30 -10.00
N SER A 174 8.13 6.64 -10.40
CA SER A 174 8.40 7.81 -11.24
C SER A 174 7.92 7.63 -12.67
N ALA A 175 8.08 6.44 -13.24
CA ALA A 175 7.54 6.12 -14.57
C ALA A 175 6.02 6.18 -14.56
N LEU A 176 5.38 5.56 -13.56
CA LEU A 176 3.93 5.64 -13.35
C LEU A 176 3.47 7.08 -13.16
N GLY A 177 4.09 7.84 -12.27
CA GLY A 177 3.74 9.25 -12.03
C GLY A 177 3.93 10.16 -13.25
N LYS A 178 4.82 9.82 -14.18
CA LYS A 178 5.03 10.58 -15.42
C LYS A 178 4.00 10.24 -16.50
N HIS A 179 3.73 8.95 -16.72
CA HIS A 179 3.00 8.48 -17.90
C HIS A 179 1.59 7.98 -17.62
N ASN A 180 1.29 7.58 -16.38
CA ASN A 180 0.00 7.04 -15.99
C ASN A 180 -0.81 8.12 -15.24
N HIS A 181 -1.81 8.68 -15.93
CA HIS A 181 -2.62 9.77 -15.42
C HIS A 181 -3.37 9.37 -14.14
N ASP A 182 -4.03 8.23 -14.14
CA ASP A 182 -4.89 7.80 -13.03
C ASP A 182 -4.08 7.47 -11.79
N TYR A 183 -2.92 6.82 -11.96
CA TYR A 183 -1.99 6.59 -10.87
C TYR A 183 -1.51 7.91 -10.27
N ARG A 184 -1.15 8.89 -11.11
CA ARG A 184 -0.70 10.20 -10.66
C ARG A 184 -1.78 10.95 -9.87
N GLU A 185 -3.02 10.96 -10.36
CA GLU A 185 -4.12 11.63 -9.65
C GLU A 185 -4.45 10.93 -8.33
N MET A 186 -4.46 9.60 -8.29
CA MET A 186 -4.64 8.86 -7.03
C MET A 186 -3.50 9.12 -6.04
N ALA A 187 -2.25 9.13 -6.50
CA ALA A 187 -1.11 9.47 -5.66
C ALA A 187 -1.21 10.89 -5.10
N LYS A 188 -1.68 11.87 -5.89
CA LYS A 188 -1.94 13.23 -5.41
C LYS A 188 -3.03 13.27 -4.33
N MET A 189 -4.14 12.57 -4.53
CA MET A 189 -5.22 12.46 -3.53
C MET A 189 -4.71 11.84 -2.23
N TYR A 190 -3.97 10.75 -2.34
CA TYR A 190 -3.30 10.09 -1.21
C TYR A 190 -2.35 11.04 -0.46
N PHE A 191 -1.43 11.71 -1.15
CA PHE A 191 -0.49 12.63 -0.49
C PHE A 191 -1.17 13.87 0.10
N LYS A 192 -2.29 14.31 -0.48
CA LYS A 192 -3.14 15.34 0.09
C LYS A 192 -3.76 14.84 1.40
N ALA A 193 -4.39 13.66 1.39
CA ALA A 193 -5.00 13.07 2.58
C ALA A 193 -3.98 12.84 3.71
N LEU A 194 -2.76 12.40 3.39
CA LEU A 194 -1.69 12.23 4.38
C LEU A 194 -1.30 13.51 5.12
N ARG A 195 -1.48 14.68 4.51
CA ARG A 195 -1.10 15.97 5.10
C ARG A 195 -2.17 16.54 6.03
N GLY A 196 -3.39 15.97 6.01
CA GLY A 196 -4.59 16.56 6.64
C GLY A 196 -5.10 17.75 5.84
#